data_AF-A0A139N530-F1
#
_entry.id   AF-A0A139N530-F1
#
_cell.length_a   1.000
_cell.length_b   1.000
_cell.length_c   1.000
_cell.angle_alpha   90.00
_cell.angle_beta   90.00
_cell.angle_gamma   90.00
#
_symmetry.space_group_name_H-M   'P 1'
#
loop_
_entity.id
_entity.type
_entity.pdbx_description
1 polymer ?
#
loop_
_entity_poly.entity_id
_entity_poly.type
_entity_poly.pdbx_seq_one_letter_code
_entity_poly.pdbx_strand_id
1 'polypeptide(L)'
;MSRKEIDAEKLTACKTSMQEMNKKFEGEITGLIQSSATESMQGAEDALNKMSSNLVNTVDSLDVYLNQVARCFLQTDNDLATGIATETSMFTYSNPQKQREANMSPAQKKQYELSKQRKKEYQLP
;
A
#
# COMPACT_ATOMS: atom_id res chain seq x y z
N MET A 1 -11.76 -3.80 8.24
CA MET A 1 -11.81 -2.51 7.50
C MET A 1 -12.67 -2.71 6.26
N SER A 2 -13.79 -2.00 6.12
CA SER A 2 -14.66 -2.12 4.95
C SER A 2 -14.04 -1.39 3.76
N ARG A 3 -13.85 -2.11 2.65
CA ARG A 3 -13.51 -1.54 1.34
C ARG A 3 -14.60 -0.52 0.95
N LYS A 4 -14.23 0.74 0.75
CA LYS A 4 -15.06 1.69 0.00
C LYS A 4 -14.70 1.54 -1.47
N GLU A 5 -15.34 0.60 -2.16
CA GLU A 5 -15.30 0.53 -3.62
C GLU A 5 -16.24 1.61 -4.15
N ILE A 6 -15.70 2.60 -4.86
CA ILE A 6 -16.52 3.55 -5.61
C ILE A 6 -17.12 2.77 -6.77
N ASP A 7 -18.45 2.65 -6.77
CA ASP A 7 -19.22 1.90 -7.76
C ASP A 7 -19.02 2.48 -9.18
N ALA A 8 -18.45 1.68 -10.07
CA ALA A 8 -18.11 2.07 -11.44
C ALA A 8 -19.35 2.43 -12.28
N GLU A 9 -20.52 1.83 -11.98
CA GLU A 9 -21.77 2.21 -12.64
C GLU A 9 -22.20 3.62 -12.25
N LYS A 10 -22.01 4.01 -10.98
CA LYS A 10 -22.34 5.36 -10.52
C LYS A 10 -21.44 6.43 -11.15
N LEU A 11 -20.15 6.11 -11.32
CA LEU A 11 -19.22 6.98 -12.05
C LEU A 11 -19.63 7.15 -13.52
N THR A 12 -20.05 6.06 -14.15
CA THR A 12 -20.48 6.07 -15.57
C THR A 12 -21.77 6.85 -15.75
N ALA A 13 -22.77 6.62 -14.88
CA ALA A 13 -24.03 7.37 -14.89
C ALA A 13 -23.81 8.87 -14.68
N CYS A 14 -22.94 9.25 -13.74
CA CYS A 14 -22.59 10.64 -13.49
C CYS A 14 -21.98 11.29 -14.74
N LYS A 15 -21.05 10.59 -15.42
CA LYS A 15 -20.43 11.06 -16.66
C LYS A 15 -21.44 11.25 -17.78
N THR A 16 -22.38 10.31 -17.95
CA THR A 16 -23.44 10.43 -18.97
C THR A 16 -24.35 11.62 -18.71
N SER A 17 -24.80 11.82 -17.47
CA SER A 17 -25.64 12.97 -17.11
C SER A 17 -24.92 14.30 -17.33
N MET A 18 -23.62 14.38 -17.02
CA MET A 18 -22.83 15.58 -17.30
C MET A 18 -22.71 15.86 -18.81
N GLN A 19 -22.56 14.82 -19.64
CA GLN A 19 -22.49 14.99 -21.09
C GLN A 19 -23.82 15.41 -21.72
N GLU A 20 -24.95 14.89 -21.23
CA GLU A 20 -26.29 15.32 -21.69
C GLU A 20 -26.60 16.76 -21.29
N MET A 21 -26.16 17.16 -20.10
CA MET A 21 -26.27 18.55 -19.65
C MET A 21 -25.46 19.50 -20.55
N ASN A 22 -24.25 19.10 -20.95
CA ASN A 22 -23.41 19.87 -21.88
C ASN A 22 -24.07 20.04 -23.26
N LYS A 23 -24.70 18.99 -23.79
CA LYS A 23 -25.42 19.04 -25.08
C LYS A 23 -26.63 19.95 -25.05
N LYS A 24 -27.35 20.00 -23.93
CA LYS A 24 -28.48 20.94 -23.75
C LYS A 24 -28.01 22.39 -23.71
N PHE A 25 -26.85 22.65 -23.13
CA PHE A 25 -26.28 23.99 -23.02
C PHE A 25 -25.82 24.54 -24.39
N GLU A 26 -25.23 23.69 -25.24
CA GLU A 26 -24.81 24.07 -26.60
C GLU A 26 -25.99 24.33 -27.56
N GLY A 27 -27.17 23.73 -27.32
CA GLY A 27 -28.31 23.75 -28.25
C GLY A 27 -29.29 24.93 -28.11
N GLU A 28 -29.39 25.58 -26.93
CA GLU A 28 -30.44 26.58 -26.67
C GLU A 28 -29.96 28.04 -26.65
N ILE A 29 -28.65 28.32 -26.69
CA ILE A 29 -28.11 29.68 -26.46
C ILE A 29 -27.88 30.47 -27.76
N THR A 30 -27.96 29.84 -28.95
CA THR A 30 -27.61 30.54 -30.21
C THR A 30 -28.73 31.39 -30.82
N GLY A 31 -29.94 31.41 -30.26
CA GLY A 31 -31.12 31.95 -30.94
C GLY A 31 -31.75 33.26 -30.43
N LEU A 32 -31.60 33.63 -29.15
CA LEU A 32 -32.58 34.55 -28.53
C LEU A 32 -32.06 35.73 -27.68
N ILE A 33 -30.76 35.86 -27.41
CA ILE A 33 -30.26 36.96 -26.53
C ILE A 33 -29.05 37.67 -27.15
N GLN A 34 -29.30 38.85 -27.72
CA GLN A 34 -28.30 39.79 -28.21
C GLN A 34 -28.04 40.84 -27.12
N SER A 35 -27.19 40.54 -26.12
CA SER A 35 -26.67 41.53 -25.13
C SER A 35 -25.61 40.92 -24.20
N SER A 36 -24.85 41.79 -23.51
CA SER A 36 -23.80 41.56 -22.49
C SER A 36 -24.10 40.49 -21.42
N ALA A 37 -25.36 40.09 -21.26
CA ALA A 37 -25.76 38.94 -20.45
C ALA A 37 -25.18 37.62 -21.02
N THR A 38 -25.18 37.43 -22.34
CA THR A 38 -24.61 36.24 -23.00
C THR A 38 -23.10 36.15 -22.76
N GLU A 39 -22.37 37.27 -22.91
CA GLU A 39 -20.93 37.34 -22.62
C GLU A 39 -20.62 37.09 -21.14
N SER A 40 -21.44 37.64 -20.22
CA SER A 40 -21.27 37.41 -18.78
C SER A 40 -21.53 35.95 -18.39
N MET A 41 -22.50 35.30 -19.02
CA MET A 41 -22.79 33.88 -18.82
C MET A 41 -21.67 33.00 -19.38
N GLN A 42 -21.12 33.31 -20.56
CA GLN A 42 -19.96 32.62 -21.12
C GLN A 42 -18.72 32.77 -20.24
N GLY A 43 -18.44 33.97 -19.73
CA GLY A 43 -17.34 34.19 -18.80
C GLY A 43 -17.50 33.43 -17.48
N ALA A 44 -18.73 33.32 -16.97
CA ALA A 44 -19.03 32.52 -15.80
C ALA A 44 -18.87 31.01 -16.07
N GLU A 45 -19.29 30.54 -17.23
CA GLU A 45 -19.14 29.15 -17.67
C GLU A 45 -17.67 28.76 -17.82
N ASP A 46 -16.85 29.61 -18.45
CA ASP A 46 -15.39 29.40 -18.55
C ASP A 46 -14.71 29.36 -17.17
N ALA A 47 -15.13 30.24 -16.25
CA ALA A 47 -14.61 30.23 -14.89
C ALA A 47 -14.99 28.95 -14.13
N LEU A 48 -16.23 28.48 -14.27
CA LEU A 48 -16.70 27.22 -13.67
C LEU A 48 -15.99 26.00 -14.27
N ASN A 49 -15.77 25.98 -15.57
CA ASN A 49 -15.03 24.92 -16.25
C ASN A 49 -13.57 24.87 -15.77
N LYS A 50 -12.93 26.04 -15.65
CA LYS A 50 -11.56 26.15 -15.13
C LYS A 50 -11.46 25.72 -13.66
N MET A 51 -12.40 26.14 -12.82
CA MET A 51 -12.46 25.71 -11.43
C MET A 51 -12.66 24.19 -11.30
N SER A 52 -13.57 23.63 -12.10
CA SER A 52 -13.83 22.19 -12.10
C SER A 52 -12.60 21.38 -12.54
N SER A 53 -11.91 21.83 -13.59
CA SER A 53 -10.66 21.21 -14.04
C SER A 53 -9.55 21.27 -12.97
N ASN A 54 -9.40 22.42 -12.30
CA ASN A 54 -8.44 22.56 -11.20
C ASN A 54 -8.77 21.65 -10.01
N LEU A 55 -10.05 21.47 -9.68
CA LEU A 55 -10.48 20.54 -8.64
C LEU A 55 -10.14 19.10 -9.00
N VAL A 56 -10.37 18.68 -10.24
CA VAL A 56 -9.98 17.34 -10.72
C VAL A 56 -8.47 17.13 -10.55
N ASN A 57 -7.66 18.06 -11.03
CA ASN A 57 -6.19 17.97 -10.90
C ASN A 57 -5.73 17.94 -9.44
N THR A 58 -6.41 18.68 -8.55
CA THR A 58 -6.10 18.71 -7.12
C THR A 58 -6.41 17.37 -6.46
N VAL A 59 -7.55 16.76 -6.79
CA VAL A 59 -7.95 15.46 -6.27
C VAL A 59 -7.01 14.36 -6.76
N ASP A 60 -6.65 14.35 -8.04
CA ASP A 60 -5.69 13.39 -8.60
C ASP A 60 -4.31 13.51 -7.93
N SER A 61 -3.85 14.75 -7.72
CA SER A 61 -2.57 15.01 -7.02
C SER A 61 -2.60 14.52 -5.57
N LEU A 62 -3.73 14.68 -4.89
CA LEU A 62 -3.93 14.19 -3.53
C LEU A 62 -3.92 12.65 -3.47
N ASP A 63 -4.56 11.98 -4.42
CA ASP A 63 -4.54 10.51 -4.51
C ASP A 63 -3.11 9.98 -4.69
N VAL A 64 -2.34 10.58 -5.61
CA VAL A 64 -0.94 10.20 -5.82
C VAL A 64 -0.11 10.40 -4.55
N TYR A 65 -0.30 11.53 -3.86
CA TYR A 65 0.41 11.83 -2.61
C TYR A 65 0.07 10.83 -1.51
N LEU A 66 -1.21 10.53 -1.29
CA LEU A 66 -1.65 9.58 -0.26
C LEU A 66 -1.15 8.16 -0.54
N ASN A 67 -1.11 7.76 -1.81
CA ASN A 67 -0.51 6.48 -2.22
C ASN A 67 1.01 6.43 -1.93
N GLN A 68 1.74 7.53 -2.14
CA GLN A 68 3.17 7.61 -1.78
C GLN A 68 3.38 7.52 -0.27
N VAL A 69 2.57 8.25 0.51
CA VAL A 69 2.62 8.18 1.98
C VAL A 69 2.39 6.73 2.45
N ALA A 70 1.37 6.05 1.94
CA ALA A 70 1.10 4.66 2.27
C ALA A 70 2.28 3.72 1.95
N ARG A 71 2.93 3.92 0.80
CA ARG A 71 4.14 3.15 0.43
C ARG A 71 5.30 3.40 1.38
N CYS A 72 5.54 4.65 1.80
CA CYS A 72 6.58 4.97 2.78
C CYS A 72 6.32 4.32 4.15
N PHE A 73 5.06 4.32 4.61
CA PHE A 73 4.71 3.63 5.85
C PHE A 73 4.92 2.12 5.74
N LEU A 74 4.51 1.51 4.63
CA LEU A 74 4.73 0.08 4.38
C LEU A 74 6.22 -0.27 4.34
N GLN A 75 7.04 0.55 3.68
CA GLN A 75 8.49 0.36 3.63
C GLN A 75 9.10 0.44 5.04
N THR A 76 8.75 1.47 5.79
CA THR A 76 9.23 1.65 7.17
C THR A 76 8.84 0.47 8.06
N ASP A 77 7.62 -0.05 7.92
CA ASP A 77 7.14 -1.21 8.68
C ASP A 77 7.92 -2.49 8.31
N ASN A 78 8.18 -2.72 7.02
CA ASN A 78 9.00 -3.84 6.56
C ASN A 78 10.45 -3.74 7.04
N ASP A 79 11.04 -2.54 7.02
CA ASP A 79 12.39 -2.30 7.50
C ASP A 79 12.48 -2.55 9.02
N LEU A 80 11.47 -2.10 9.78
CA LEU A 80 11.37 -2.38 11.21
C LEU A 80 11.21 -3.87 11.50
N ALA A 81 10.31 -4.57 10.79
CA ALA A 81 10.11 -6.00 10.93
C ALA A 81 11.40 -6.78 10.61
N THR A 82 12.12 -6.37 9.57
CA THR A 82 13.41 -6.95 9.19
C THR A 82 14.48 -6.69 10.26
N GLY A 83 14.53 -5.47 10.80
CA GLY A 83 15.42 -5.09 11.90
C GLY A 83 15.19 -5.98 13.13
N ILE A 84 13.94 -6.12 13.57
CA ILE A 84 13.56 -6.97 14.70
C ILE A 84 13.94 -8.44 14.42
N ALA A 85 13.63 -8.97 13.24
CA ALA A 85 13.98 -10.34 12.89
C ALA A 85 15.50 -10.58 12.90
N THR A 86 16.26 -9.61 12.36
CA THR A 86 17.73 -9.68 12.31
C THR A 86 18.34 -9.60 13.70
N GLU A 87 17.92 -8.65 14.54
CA GLU A 87 18.39 -8.52 15.92
C GLU A 87 18.01 -9.75 16.75
N THR A 88 16.78 -10.26 16.63
CA THR A 88 16.35 -11.48 17.32
C THR A 88 17.15 -12.70 16.86
N SER A 89 17.53 -12.77 15.58
CA SER A 89 18.39 -13.85 15.06
C SER A 89 19.83 -13.78 15.59
N MET A 90 20.36 -12.58 15.89
CA MET A 90 21.65 -12.45 16.56
C MET A 90 21.61 -12.89 18.03
N PHE A 91 20.42 -12.82 18.67
CA PHE A 91 20.19 -13.31 20.02
C PHE A 91 19.64 -14.74 20.09
N THR A 92 19.32 -15.39 18.96
CA THR A 92 19.06 -16.83 18.99
C THR A 92 20.33 -17.54 19.38
N TYR A 93 20.41 -17.88 20.68
CA TYR A 93 21.39 -18.77 21.27
C TYR A 93 21.44 -20.04 20.41
N SER A 94 22.43 -20.09 19.51
CA SER A 94 22.77 -21.35 18.86
C SER A 94 23.12 -22.31 19.98
N ASN A 95 22.31 -23.35 20.19
CA ASN A 95 22.53 -24.28 21.29
C ASN A 95 23.99 -24.77 21.23
N PRO A 96 24.86 -24.39 22.20
CA PRO A 96 26.29 -24.61 22.09
C PRO A 96 26.64 -26.10 22.03
N GLN A 97 25.75 -26.99 22.50
CA GLN A 97 25.88 -28.43 22.30
C GLN A 97 25.76 -28.84 20.83
N LYS A 98 24.80 -28.29 20.07
CA LYS A 98 24.62 -28.64 18.65
C LYS A 98 25.80 -28.17 17.80
N GLN A 99 26.33 -26.98 18.06
CA GLN A 99 27.52 -26.49 17.36
C GLN A 99 28.77 -27.31 17.70
N ARG A 100 28.93 -27.67 18.98
CA ARG A 100 30.04 -28.52 19.42
C ARG A 100 29.95 -29.91 18.80
N GLU A 101 28.76 -30.50 18.71
CA GLU A 101 28.53 -31.79 18.06
C GLU A 101 28.79 -31.76 16.54
N ALA A 102 28.43 -30.68 15.86
CA ALA A 102 28.68 -30.48 14.44
C ALA A 102 30.19 -30.39 14.11
N ASN A 103 30.96 -29.69 14.96
CA ASN A 103 32.39 -29.42 14.75
C ASN A 103 33.34 -30.49 15.32
N MET A 104 32.82 -31.59 15.90
CA MET A 104 33.66 -32.69 16.38
C MET A 104 34.26 -33.49 15.23
N SER A 105 35.56 -33.81 15.34
CA SER A 105 36.21 -34.79 14.47
C SER A 105 35.60 -36.18 14.63
N PRO A 106 35.74 -37.09 13.65
CA PRO A 106 35.17 -38.44 13.75
C PRO A 106 35.59 -39.21 15.02
N ALA A 107 36.83 -39.02 15.47
CA ALA A 107 37.34 -39.62 16.70
C ALA A 107 36.66 -39.04 17.96
N GLN A 108 36.41 -37.73 17.98
CA GLN A 108 35.73 -37.05 19.09
C GLN A 108 34.24 -37.44 19.16
N LYS A 109 33.56 -37.57 18.02
CA LYS A 109 32.16 -38.04 17.95
C LYS A 109 32.01 -39.44 18.56
N LYS A 110 32.91 -40.36 18.21
CA LYS A 110 32.91 -41.73 18.74
C LYS A 110 33.07 -41.76 20.26
N GLN A 111 34.02 -40.99 20.81
CA GLN A 111 34.24 -40.87 22.25
C GLN A 111 33.04 -40.24 22.98
N TYR A 112 32.40 -39.24 22.37
CA TYR A 112 31.22 -38.59 22.92
C TYR A 112 30.02 -39.55 23.01
N GLU A 113 29.73 -40.32 21.96
CA GLU A 113 28.66 -41.33 21.97
C GLU A 113 28.91 -42.44 22.99
N LEU A 114 30.15 -42.95 23.08
CA LEU A 114 30.55 -43.92 24.11
C LEU A 114 30.32 -43.39 25.53
N SER A 115 30.60 -42.11 25.76
CA SER A 115 30.36 -41.48 27.07
C SER A 115 28.86 -41.33 27.39
N LYS A 116 28.02 -41.08 26.36
CA LYS A 116 26.56 -41.00 26.48
C LYS A 116 25.95 -42.36 26.81
N GLN A 117 26.42 -43.42 26.15
CA GLN A 117 25.99 -44.79 26.41
C GLN A 117 26.33 -45.23 27.83
N ARG A 118 27.58 -45.02 28.26
CA ARG A 118 27.99 -45.32 29.64
C ARG A 118 27.16 -44.55 30.67
N LYS A 119 26.88 -43.27 30.45
CA LYS A 119 26.02 -42.48 31.37
C LYS A 119 24.59 -43.02 31.48
N LYS A 120 24.04 -43.60 30.41
CA LYS A 120 22.72 -44.25 30.46
C LYS A 120 22.78 -45.59 31.19
N GLU A 121 23.87 -46.34 31.05
CA GLU A 121 24.08 -47.60 31.78
C GLU A 121 24.25 -47.38 33.29
N TYR A 122 24.78 -46.23 33.72
CA TYR A 122 24.91 -45.86 35.14
C TYR A 122 23.66 -45.21 35.74
N GLN A 123 22.60 -44.95 34.95
CA GLN A 123 21.29 -44.59 35.49
C GLN A 123 20.52 -45.88 35.79
N LEU A 124 20.75 -46.44 36.98
CA LEU A 124 19.88 -47.48 37.56
C LEU A 124 18.47 -46.91 37.82
N PRO A 125 17.42 -47.75 37.76
CA PRO A 125 16.01 -47.33 37.89
C PRO A 125 15.67 -46.65 39.21
#